data_AF-A0A954LG36-F1
#
_entry.id   AF-A0A954LG36-F1
#
_cell.length_a   1.000
_cell.length_b   1.000
_cell.length_c   1.000
_cell.angle_alpha   90.00
_cell.angle_beta   90.00
_cell.angle_gamma   90.00
#
_symmetry.space_group_name_H-M   'P 1'
#
loop_
_entity.id
_entity.type
_entity.pdbx_description
1 polymer ?
#
loop_
_entity_poly.entity_id
_entity_poly.type
_entity_poly.pdbx_seq_one_letter_code
_entity_poly.pdbx_strand_id
1 'polypeptide(L)'
;MTVLVPYVIEKNGRDERAMDIYSRLLKDRIVILGSGVNDDVANSIVAQLLFLQFDDPKADIHFYINSPGGSITAGMAIYDTMQYITCDVATYCIGQAASMGAVLLTAGAAGKR
;
A
#
# COMPACT_ATOMS: atom_id res chain seq x y z
N MET A 1 11.61 5.05 -18.74
CA MET A 1 10.38 5.13 -19.56
C MET A 1 9.23 5.46 -18.63
N THR A 2 8.49 6.53 -18.90
CA THR A 2 7.26 6.87 -18.18
C THR A 2 6.18 5.90 -18.66
N VAL A 3 5.69 5.04 -17.77
CA VAL A 3 4.54 4.18 -18.07
C VAL A 3 3.28 5.03 -17.91
N LEU A 4 2.45 5.10 -18.95
CA LEU A 4 1.16 5.77 -18.86
C LEU A 4 0.26 4.98 -17.91
N VAL A 5 -0.19 5.61 -16.83
CA VAL A 5 -1.14 4.99 -15.90
C VAL A 5 -2.54 5.09 -16.49
N PRO A 6 -3.26 3.97 -16.69
CA PRO A 6 -4.63 3.99 -17.19
C PRO A 6 -5.58 4.69 -16.22
N TYR A 7 -6.59 5.34 -16.78
CA TYR A 7 -7.71 5.92 -16.03
C TYR A 7 -8.94 5.02 -16.12
N VAL A 8 -9.71 5.02 -15.04
CA VAL A 8 -10.98 4.33 -14.91
C VAL A 8 -12.09 5.33 -14.60
N ILE A 9 -13.29 5.05 -15.10
CA ILE A 9 -14.50 5.85 -14.83
C ILE A 9 -15.36 5.06 -13.85
N GLU A 10 -15.54 5.60 -12.65
CA GLU A 10 -16.44 5.03 -11.65
C GLU A 10 -17.79 5.74 -11.71
N LYS A 11 -18.87 4.96 -11.78
CA LYS A 11 -20.24 5.47 -11.82
C LYS A 11 -20.89 5.31 -10.45
N ASN A 12 -21.15 6.43 -9.76
CA ASN A 12 -21.89 6.45 -8.50
C ASN A 12 -23.26 7.09 -8.74
N GLY A 13 -24.22 6.24 -9.12
CA GLY A 13 -25.57 6.69 -9.47
C GLY A 13 -25.56 7.52 -10.77
N ARG A 14 -25.76 8.84 -10.66
CA ARG A 14 -25.77 9.77 -11.79
C ARG A 14 -24.42 10.47 -12.02
N ASP A 15 -23.51 10.39 -11.05
CA ASP A 15 -22.20 11.04 -11.14
C ASP A 15 -21.15 10.08 -11.68
N GLU A 16 -20.32 10.58 -12.60
CA GLU A 16 -19.15 9.88 -13.12
C GLU A 16 -17.88 10.56 -12.61
N ARG A 17 -16.97 9.78 -12.02
CA ARG A 17 -15.65 10.28 -11.60
C ARG A 17 -14.56 9.50 -12.32
N ALA A 18 -13.71 10.22 -13.05
CA ALA A 18 -12.49 9.69 -13.62
C ALA A 18 -11.36 9.77 -12.60
N MET A 19 -10.64 8.66 -12.41
CA MET A 19 -9.43 8.60 -11.58
C MET A 19 -8.46 7.58 -12.17
N ASP A 20 -7.19 7.67 -11.83
CA ASP A 20 -6.23 6.66 -12.23
C ASP A 20 -6.49 5.32 -11.50
N ILE A 21 -5.98 4.22 -12.06
CA ILE A 21 -6.23 2.88 -11.52
C ILE A 21 -5.73 2.72 -10.07
N TYR A 22 -4.64 3.38 -9.67
CA TYR A 22 -4.13 3.27 -8.30
C TYR A 22 -5.02 4.03 -7.32
N SER A 23 -5.47 5.23 -7.69
CA SER A 23 -6.47 5.98 -6.90
C SER A 23 -7.76 5.17 -6.72
N ARG A 24 -8.20 4.44 -7.76
CA ARG A 24 -9.35 3.54 -7.62
C ARG A 24 -9.07 2.39 -6.66
N LEU A 25 -7.91 1.73 -6.76
CA LEU A 25 -7.53 0.64 -5.86
C LEU A 25 -7.43 1.10 -4.39
N LEU A 26 -6.93 2.31 -4.15
CA LEU A 26 -6.85 2.88 -2.80
C LEU A 26 -8.23 3.00 -2.14
N LYS A 27 -9.29 3.28 -2.90
CA LYS A 27 -10.67 3.24 -2.37
C LYS A 27 -11.11 1.86 -1.88
N ASP A 28 -10.61 0.80 -2.51
CA ASP A 28 -10.79 -0.58 -2.05
C ASP A 28 -9.74 -0.97 -0.99
N ARG A 29 -9.06 0.03 -0.41
CA ARG A 29 -8.05 -0.11 0.66
C ARG A 29 -6.82 -0.92 0.23
N ILE A 30 -6.51 -0.90 -1.06
CA ILE A 30 -5.36 -1.58 -1.65
C ILE A 30 -4.19 -0.59 -1.79
N VAL A 31 -3.06 -0.94 -1.18
CA VAL A 31 -1.78 -0.20 -1.27
C VAL A 31 -0.75 -1.10 -1.96
N ILE A 32 0.07 -0.53 -2.84
CA ILE A 32 1.05 -1.28 -3.63
C ILE A 32 2.46 -0.76 -3.38
N LEU A 33 3.36 -1.65 -2.97
CA LEU A 33 4.81 -1.47 -3.03
C LEU A 33 5.35 -2.23 -4.24
N GLY A 34 5.49 -1.55 -5.38
CA GLY A 34 5.89 -2.15 -6.67
C GLY A 34 7.32 -1.82 -7.11
N SER A 35 8.14 -1.26 -6.23
CA SER A 35 9.48 -0.72 -6.55
C SER A 35 10.46 -0.97 -5.41
N GLY A 36 11.71 -0.52 -5.58
CA GLY A 36 12.68 -0.48 -4.48
C GLY A 36 12.24 0.49 -3.38
N VAL A 37 12.52 0.14 -2.13
CA VAL A 37 12.17 0.96 -0.97
C VAL A 37 13.16 2.13 -0.86
N ASN A 38 12.66 3.35 -0.96
CA ASN A 38 13.38 4.60 -0.70
C ASN A 38 12.48 5.59 0.04
N ASP A 39 12.99 6.76 0.40
CA ASP A 39 12.27 7.73 1.24
C ASP A 39 10.98 8.23 0.58
N ASP A 40 10.96 8.48 -0.73
CA ASP A 40 9.77 8.94 -1.45
C ASP A 40 8.67 7.86 -1.48
N VAL A 41 9.05 6.62 -1.77
CA VAL A 41 8.13 5.47 -1.79
C VAL A 41 7.59 5.20 -0.39
N ALA A 42 8.44 5.23 0.63
CA ALA A 42 8.03 5.04 2.02
C ALA A 42 7.07 6.14 2.47
N ASN A 43 7.38 7.41 2.21
CA ASN A 43 6.51 8.53 2.56
C ASN A 43 5.14 8.40 1.87
N SER A 44 5.10 7.99 0.60
CA SER A 44 3.85 7.75 -0.12
C SER A 44 3.02 6.61 0.49
N ILE A 45 3.66 5.49 0.87
CA ILE A 45 2.98 4.36 1.51
C ILE A 45 2.47 4.75 2.90
N VAL A 46 3.30 5.41 3.72
CA VAL A 46 2.90 5.89 5.05
C VAL A 46 1.70 6.83 4.96
N ALA A 47 1.70 7.77 4.01
CA ALA A 47 0.56 8.65 3.79
C ALA A 47 -0.73 7.88 3.43
N GLN A 48 -0.63 6.85 2.58
CA GLN A 48 -1.77 6.00 2.22
C GLN A 48 -2.29 5.20 3.43
N LEU A 49 -1.40 4.60 4.24
CA LEU A 49 -1.77 3.86 5.45
C LEU A 49 -2.50 4.74 6.46
N LEU A 50 -1.97 5.95 6.71
CA LEU A 50 -2.61 6.92 7.62
C LEU A 50 -3.95 7.40 7.08
N PHE A 51 -4.05 7.66 5.76
CA PHE A 51 -5.31 8.03 5.13
C PHE A 51 -6.39 6.95 5.34
N LEU A 52 -6.06 5.69 5.06
CA LEU A 52 -7.00 4.56 5.20
C LEU A 52 -7.42 4.31 6.65
N GLN A 53 -6.51 4.52 7.61
CA GLN A 53 -6.79 4.49 9.04
C GLN A 53 -7.82 5.54 9.45
N PHE A 54 -7.74 6.76 8.90
CA PHE A 54 -8.71 7.82 9.19
C PHE A 54 -10.05 7.60 8.49
N ASP A 55 -10.05 7.01 7.29
CA ASP A 55 -11.26 6.73 6.52
C ASP A 55 -12.14 5.64 7.16
N ASP A 56 -11.53 4.51 7.53
CA ASP A 56 -12.18 3.46 8.32
C ASP A 56 -11.14 2.73 9.19
N PRO A 57 -11.09 2.99 10.51
CA PRO A 57 -10.10 2.41 11.42
C PRO A 57 -10.34 0.92 11.75
N LYS A 58 -11.47 0.35 11.32
CA LYS A 58 -11.86 -1.05 11.62
C LYS A 58 -11.67 -1.98 10.42
N ALA A 59 -11.64 -1.43 9.22
CA ALA A 59 -11.47 -2.21 8.01
C ALA A 59 -9.99 -2.53 7.74
N ASP A 60 -9.74 -3.74 7.26
CA ASP A 60 -8.41 -4.19 6.85
C ASP A 60 -7.83 -3.30 5.74
N ILE A 61 -6.50 -3.21 5.70
CA ILE A 61 -5.74 -2.64 4.58
C ILE A 61 -5.04 -3.79 3.85
N HIS A 62 -5.09 -3.79 2.52
CA HIS A 62 -4.48 -4.83 1.69
C HIS A 62 -3.19 -4.30 1.05
N PHE A 63 -2.05 -4.72 1.59
CA PHE A 63 -0.73 -4.26 1.17
C PHE A 63 -0.03 -5.29 0.27
N TYR A 64 0.01 -4.99 -1.03
CA TYR A 64 0.62 -5.84 -2.04
C TYR A 64 2.08 -5.45 -2.27
N ILE A 65 2.97 -6.44 -2.23
CA ILE A 65 4.42 -6.26 -2.23
C ILE A 65 5.03 -6.99 -3.44
N ASN A 66 5.70 -6.21 -4.27
CA ASN A 66 6.60 -6.63 -5.33
C ASN A 66 7.86 -5.76 -5.28
N SER A 67 8.80 -6.12 -4.42
CA SER A 67 9.97 -5.29 -4.12
C SER A 67 11.25 -6.09 -3.94
N PRO A 68 12.38 -5.63 -4.53
CA PRO A 68 13.70 -6.15 -4.20
C PRO A 68 14.21 -5.69 -2.83
N GLY A 69 13.42 -4.90 -2.08
CA GLY A 69 13.82 -4.23 -0.85
C GLY A 69 14.44 -2.86 -1.12
N GLY A 70 15.28 -2.38 -0.22
CA GLY A 70 15.91 -1.06 -0.35
C GLY A 70 16.38 -0.50 0.99
N SER A 71 16.20 0.82 1.18
CA SER A 71 16.59 1.53 2.39
C SER A 71 15.92 0.93 3.63
N ILE A 72 16.75 0.59 4.63
CA ILE A 72 16.27 0.03 5.90
C ILE A 72 15.47 1.07 6.67
N THR A 73 15.96 2.31 6.78
CA THR A 73 15.27 3.37 7.54
C THR A 73 13.94 3.74 6.90
N ALA A 74 13.87 3.83 5.57
CA ALA A 74 12.62 4.04 4.85
C ALA A 74 11.65 2.87 5.04
N GLY A 75 12.17 1.63 5.01
CA GLY A 75 11.38 0.44 5.29
C GLY A 75 10.84 0.42 6.73
N MET A 76 11.63 0.87 7.71
CA MET A 76 11.20 0.98 9.10
C MET A 76 10.08 2.01 9.30
N ALA A 77 10.08 3.12 8.54
CA ALA A 77 8.97 4.06 8.59
C ALA A 77 7.64 3.41 8.17
N ILE A 78 7.66 2.57 7.13
CA ILE A 78 6.48 1.79 6.70
C ILE A 78 6.12 0.77 7.78
N TYR A 79 7.09 -0.01 8.26
CA TYR A 79 6.90 -1.05 9.28
C TYR A 79 6.26 -0.48 10.55
N ASP A 80 6.84 0.57 11.12
CA ASP A 80 6.35 1.19 12.35
C ASP A 80 4.94 1.76 12.14
N THR A 81 4.65 2.32 10.97
CA THR A 81 3.30 2.78 10.62
C THR A 81 2.30 1.62 10.57
N MET A 82 2.68 0.47 9.98
CA MET A 82 1.83 -0.73 9.99
C MET A 82 1.50 -1.21 11.40
N GLN A 83 2.43 -1.07 12.35
CA GLN A 83 2.21 -1.46 13.75
C GLN A 83 1.48 -0.39 14.57
N TYR A 84 1.58 0.88 14.15
CA TYR A 84 1.00 2.03 14.86
C TYR A 84 -0.50 2.18 14.62
N ILE A 85 -0.96 1.93 13.38
CA ILE A 85 -2.37 2.07 13.02
C ILE A 85 -3.22 0.95 13.63
N THR A 86 -4.52 1.19 13.81
CA THR A 86 -5.44 0.19 14.37
C THR A 86 -5.98 -0.78 13.33
N CYS A 87 -5.94 -0.41 12.05
CA CYS A 87 -6.28 -1.32 10.96
C CYS A 87 -5.33 -2.52 10.92
N ASP A 88 -5.88 -3.72 10.75
CA ASP A 88 -5.06 -4.87 10.37
C ASP A 88 -4.51 -4.67 8.95
N VAL A 89 -3.19 -4.79 8.80
CA VAL A 89 -2.53 -4.75 7.49
C VAL A 89 -2.32 -6.18 6.99
N ALA A 90 -3.14 -6.60 6.03
CA ALA A 90 -2.95 -7.87 5.32
C ALA A 90 -1.89 -7.70 4.23
N THR A 91 -0.91 -8.60 4.16
CA THR A 91 0.20 -8.50 3.21
C THR A 91 0.15 -9.60 2.15
N TYR A 92 0.54 -9.27 0.93
CA TYR A 92 0.50 -10.21 -0.20
C TYR A 92 1.77 -10.07 -1.06
N CYS A 93 2.50 -11.16 -1.23
CA CYS A 93 3.63 -11.18 -2.17
C CYS A 93 3.13 -11.43 -3.60
N ILE A 94 3.38 -10.49 -4.51
CA ILE A 94 3.01 -10.60 -5.93
C ILE A 94 4.23 -10.38 -6.82
N GLY A 95 5.04 -11.43 -6.97
CA GLY A 95 6.31 -11.39 -7.69
C GLY A 95 7.45 -11.70 -6.73
N GLN A 96 8.07 -10.66 -6.17
CA GLN A 96 9.15 -10.84 -5.18
C GLN A 96 8.96 -9.98 -3.93
N ALA A 97 9.42 -10.49 -2.79
CA ALA A 97 9.58 -9.74 -1.56
C ALA A 97 10.95 -10.09 -0.97
N ALA A 98 11.98 -9.30 -1.31
CA ALA A 98 13.35 -9.52 -0.88
C ALA A 98 13.82 -8.41 0.08
N SER A 99 14.77 -8.73 0.97
CA SER A 99 15.35 -7.77 1.93
C SER A 99 14.24 -7.03 2.72
N MET A 100 14.21 -5.68 2.72
CA MET A 100 13.13 -4.93 3.37
C MET A 100 11.73 -5.26 2.84
N GLY A 101 11.59 -5.70 1.58
CA GLY A 101 10.32 -6.21 1.08
C GLY A 101 9.87 -7.48 1.84
N ALA A 102 10.80 -8.37 2.19
CA ALA A 102 10.52 -9.57 2.97
C ALA A 102 10.12 -9.21 4.42
N VAL A 103 10.82 -8.25 5.04
CA VAL A 103 10.49 -7.76 6.38
C VAL A 103 9.06 -7.20 6.40
N LEU A 104 8.72 -6.33 5.45
CA LEU A 104 7.38 -5.75 5.33
C LEU A 104 6.31 -6.80 5.05
N LEU A 105 6.60 -7.81 4.22
CA LEU A 105 5.69 -8.93 4.00
C LEU A 105 5.42 -9.68 5.32
N THR A 106 6.45 -9.95 6.10
CA THR A 106 6.31 -10.65 7.38
C THR A 106 5.69 -9.81 8.50
N ALA A 107 5.63 -8.49 8.33
CA ALA A 107 5.06 -7.54 9.29
C ALA A 107 3.53 -7.42 9.23
N GLY A 108 2.89 -8.08 8.26
CA GLY A 108 1.43 -8.13 8.17
C GLY A 108 0.80 -8.76 9.42
N ALA A 109 -0.47 -8.40 9.66
CA ALA A 109 -1.23 -8.86 10.81
C ALA A 109 -1.25 -10.40 10.91
N ALA A 110 -1.28 -10.92 12.14
CA ALA A 110 -1.23 -12.37 12.38
C ALA A 110 -2.39 -13.09 11.67
N GLY A 111 -2.06 -14.11 10.87
CA GLY A 111 -3.03 -14.86 10.08
C GLY A 111 -3.45 -14.19 8.76
N LYS A 112 -2.89 -13.03 8.40
CA LYS A 112 -3.22 -12.26 7.19
C LYS A 112 -1.97 -11.96 6.33
N ARG A 113 -1.09 -12.95 6.16
CA ARG A 113 0.14 -12.89 5.36
C ARG A 113 0.18 -14.01 4.32
#